data_AF-A0A0R3TCR3-F1
#
_entry.id   AF-A0A0R3TCR3-F1
#
_cell.length_a   1.000
_cell.length_b   1.000
_cell.length_c   1.000
_cell.angle_alpha   90.00
_cell.angle_beta   90.00
_cell.angle_gamma   90.00
#
_symmetry.space_group_name_H-M   'P 1'
#
loop_
_entity.id
_entity.type
_entity.pdbx_description
1 polymer ?
#
loop_
_entity_poly.entity_id
_entity_poly.type
_entity_poly.pdbx_seq_one_letter_code
_entity_poly.pdbx_strand_id
1 'polypeptide(L)'
;MLRESVGIALVKPDSYSFETCEHIPGRQFRSGSYKCMCRQGFEYPFNDLTWFFDGETMEKEYDLMIRGQKSRYDLLKCRQGLAMSLRISVGLMIASVMSSLVLF
;
A
#
# COMPACT_ATOMS: atom_id res chain seq x y z
N MET A 1 5.69 -1.65 25.44
CA MET A 1 5.03 -2.94 25.10
C MET A 1 4.19 -2.86 23.82
N LEU A 2 4.56 -2.04 22.82
CA LEU A 2 3.86 -1.93 21.52
C LEU A 2 4.74 -2.41 20.35
N ARG A 3 5.91 -2.98 20.64
CA ARG A 3 6.96 -3.30 19.66
C ARG A 3 6.92 -4.76 19.17
N GLU A 4 6.17 -5.63 19.84
CA GLU A 4 6.13 -7.07 19.54
C GLU A 4 4.78 -7.56 18.98
N SER A 5 3.68 -6.82 19.16
CA SER A 5 2.37 -7.19 18.59
C SER A 5 2.22 -6.78 17.11
N VAL A 6 3.18 -6.02 16.59
CA VAL A 6 3.28 -5.61 15.18
C VAL A 6 4.27 -6.53 14.46
N GLY A 7 4.11 -7.84 14.65
CA GLY A 7 5.04 -8.86 14.16
C GLY A 7 5.19 -8.92 12.63
N ILE A 8 4.37 -8.20 11.85
CA ILE A 8 4.39 -8.21 10.36
C ILE A 8 4.38 -6.79 9.75
N ALA A 9 4.51 -5.70 10.51
CA ALA A 9 4.88 -4.41 9.89
C ALA A 9 6.39 -4.33 9.54
N LEU A 10 7.03 -5.48 9.39
CA LEU A 10 8.40 -5.64 8.90
C LEU A 10 8.45 -6.56 7.68
N VAL A 11 7.40 -6.62 6.85
CA VAL A 11 7.61 -7.09 5.49
C VAL A 11 8.18 -5.96 4.65
N LYS A 12 9.51 -5.91 4.70
CA LYS A 12 10.44 -5.17 3.84
C LYS A 12 10.44 -3.63 3.99
N PRO A 13 11.59 -3.02 4.33
CA PRO A 13 11.76 -1.57 4.33
C PRO A 13 11.97 -1.04 2.90
N ASP A 14 11.09 -1.39 1.96
CA ASP A 14 11.08 -0.77 0.64
C ASP A 14 10.31 0.56 0.75
N SER A 15 10.94 1.57 1.36
CA SER A 15 10.74 3.04 1.37
C SER A 15 9.36 3.72 1.24
N TYR A 16 8.25 3.03 1.00
CA TYR A 16 6.92 3.60 0.83
C TYR A 16 5.85 2.54 1.12
N SER A 17 5.59 2.24 2.40
CA SER A 17 4.39 1.48 2.77
C SER A 17 3.18 2.34 2.44
N PHE A 18 2.45 1.93 1.40
CA PHE A 18 1.24 2.56 0.88
C PHE A 18 0.00 2.17 1.69
N GLU A 19 0.17 1.40 2.77
CA GLU A 19 -0.86 0.90 3.67
C GLU A 19 -0.69 1.40 5.12
N THR A 20 -1.79 1.34 5.87
CA THR A 20 -1.88 1.65 7.31
C THR A 20 -2.58 0.48 7.99
N CYS A 21 -1.95 -0.11 9.01
CA CYS A 21 -2.46 -1.31 9.68
C CYS A 21 -2.93 -0.99 11.11
N GLU A 22 -4.10 -1.51 11.47
CA GLU A 22 -4.73 -1.32 12.78
C GLU A 22 -5.28 -2.64 13.34
N HIS A 23 -5.32 -2.77 14.66
CA HIS A 23 -5.90 -3.95 15.32
C HIS A 23 -7.41 -4.02 15.08
N ILE A 24 -7.94 -5.24 14.93
CA ILE A 24 -9.37 -5.45 14.73
C ILE A 24 -10.06 -5.57 16.10
N PRO A 25 -10.96 -4.64 16.45
CA PRO A 25 -11.66 -4.69 17.73
C PRO A 25 -12.48 -5.98 17.84
N GLY A 26 -12.45 -6.61 19.01
CA GLY A 26 -13.14 -7.88 19.27
C GLY A 26 -12.36 -9.14 18.90
N ARG A 27 -11.20 -9.02 18.23
CA ARG A 27 -10.23 -10.13 18.11
C ARG A 27 -9.21 -10.08 19.25
N GLN A 28 -8.67 -11.23 19.64
CA GLN A 28 -7.59 -11.29 20.64
C GLN A 28 -6.34 -10.59 20.10
N PHE A 29 -5.43 -10.17 20.98
CA PHE A 29 -4.12 -9.67 20.56
C PHE A 29 -3.23 -10.85 20.15
N ARG A 30 -3.42 -11.34 18.92
CA ARG A 30 -2.63 -12.41 18.30
C ARG A 30 -2.16 -11.99 16.91
N SER A 31 -1.13 -12.65 16.40
CA SER A 31 -0.69 -12.50 15.02
C SER A 31 -1.86 -12.71 14.05
N GLY A 32 -1.90 -11.95 12.96
CA GLY A 32 -3.02 -11.89 12.04
C GLY A 32 -4.27 -11.12 12.52
N SER A 33 -4.34 -10.67 13.78
CA SER A 33 -5.51 -9.93 14.30
C SER A 33 -5.47 -8.42 13.99
N TYR A 34 -5.03 -8.06 12.78
CA TYR A 34 -5.00 -6.69 12.29
C TYR A 34 -5.59 -6.61 10.89
N LYS A 35 -6.00 -5.40 10.49
CA LYS A 35 -6.43 -5.08 9.14
C LYS A 35 -5.52 -4.00 8.57
N CYS A 36 -5.11 -4.13 7.31
CA CYS A 36 -4.33 -3.12 6.61
C CYS A 36 -5.15 -2.44 5.53
N MET A 37 -5.20 -1.11 5.58
CA MET A 37 -5.96 -0.23 4.68
C MET A 37 -5.00 0.52 3.77
N CYS A 38 -5.38 0.75 2.50
CA CYS A 38 -4.59 1.60 1.61
C CYS A 38 -4.65 3.08 2.06
N ARG A 39 -3.51 3.78 1.94
CA ARG A 39 -3.41 5.22 2.17
C ARG A 39 -4.09 6.00 1.03
N GLN A 40 -4.40 7.26 1.30
CA GLN A 40 -4.99 8.15 0.30
C GLN A 40 -4.08 8.26 -0.95
N GLY A 41 -4.69 8.15 -2.13
CA GLY A 41 -3.97 8.11 -3.41
C GLY A 41 -3.57 6.70 -3.85
N PHE A 42 -3.85 5.67 -3.04
CA PHE A 42 -3.72 4.28 -3.37
C PHE A 42 -5.07 3.58 -3.24
N GLU A 43 -5.28 2.53 -4.02
CA GLU A 43 -6.54 1.80 -4.06
C GLU A 43 -6.31 0.29 -3.88
N TYR A 44 -7.30 -0.34 -3.27
CA TYR A 44 -7.34 -1.78 -3.07
C TYR A 44 -7.51 -2.45 -4.45
N PRO A 45 -6.61 -3.36 -4.86
CA PRO A 45 -6.59 -3.85 -6.24
C PRO A 45 -7.66 -4.89 -6.56
N PHE A 46 -8.23 -5.55 -5.54
CA PHE A 46 -9.20 -6.63 -5.72
C PHE A 46 -10.65 -6.13 -5.66
N ASN A 47 -11.54 -6.78 -6.40
CA ASN A 47 -12.97 -6.45 -6.42
C ASN A 47 -13.76 -7.35 -5.49
N ASP A 48 -13.37 -7.37 -4.21
CA ASP A 48 -14.02 -8.14 -3.17
C ASP A 48 -15.02 -7.27 -2.39
N LEU A 49 -15.84 -7.89 -1.53
CA LEU A 49 -16.74 -7.19 -0.61
C LEU A 49 -16.00 -6.38 0.48
N THR A 50 -14.67 -6.46 0.50
CA THR A 50 -13.79 -5.91 1.53
C THR A 50 -12.76 -4.98 0.90
N TRP A 51 -12.52 -3.81 1.49
CA TRP A 51 -11.56 -2.80 1.02
C TRP A 51 -10.25 -2.76 1.84
N PHE A 52 -9.92 -3.87 2.51
CA PHE A 52 -8.74 -4.00 3.37
C PHE A 52 -8.13 -5.39 3.26
N PHE A 53 -6.84 -5.49 3.57
CA PHE A 53 -6.15 -6.76 3.69
C PHE A 53 -6.31 -7.31 5.12
N ASP A 54 -6.77 -8.55 5.24
CA ASP A 54 -6.80 -9.26 6.54
C ASP A 54 -5.37 -9.70 6.89
N GLY A 55 -4.94 -9.38 8.12
CA GLY A 55 -3.63 -9.73 8.64
C GLY A 55 -3.35 -11.22 8.54
N GLU A 56 -4.32 -12.09 8.84
CA GLU A 56 -4.13 -13.55 8.79
C GLU A 56 -3.73 -14.03 7.38
N THR A 57 -4.35 -13.46 6.35
CA THR A 57 -4.03 -13.79 4.95
C THR A 57 -2.64 -13.26 4.58
N MET A 58 -2.33 -12.04 4.99
CA MET A 58 -1.00 -11.43 4.78
C MET A 58 0.12 -12.27 5.40
N GLU A 59 -0.04 -12.70 6.66
CA GLU A 59 0.96 -13.51 7.35
C GLU A 59 1.17 -14.85 6.64
N LYS A 60 0.06 -15.51 6.26
CA LYS A 60 0.10 -16.82 5.62
C LYS A 60 0.79 -16.78 4.25
N GLU A 61 0.47 -15.79 3.42
CA GLU A 61 1.09 -15.64 2.11
C GLU A 61 2.57 -15.23 2.24
N TYR A 62 2.92 -14.43 3.25
CA TYR A 62 4.31 -14.10 3.56
C TYR A 62 5.12 -15.33 3.97
N ASP A 63 4.55 -16.19 4.81
CA ASP A 63 5.15 -17.47 5.21
C ASP A 63 5.41 -18.39 4.01
N LEU A 64 4.47 -18.45 3.07
CA LEU A 64 4.63 -19.20 1.82
C LEU A 64 5.77 -18.61 0.97
N MET A 65 5.87 -17.28 0.90
CA MET A 65 6.92 -16.58 0.17
C MET A 65 8.31 -16.88 0.76
N ILE A 66 8.47 -16.80 2.09
CA ILE A 66 9.75 -17.11 2.76
C ILE A 66 10.16 -18.57 2.55
N ARG A 67 9.19 -19.48 2.54
CA ARG A 67 9.44 -20.92 2.32
C ARG A 67 9.73 -21.25 0.84
N GLY A 68 9.73 -20.26 -0.05
CA GLY A 68 9.94 -20.46 -1.49
C GLY A 68 8.78 -21.20 -2.18
N GLN A 69 7.59 -21.19 -1.57
CA GLN A 69 6.39 -21.79 -2.14
C GLN A 69 5.65 -20.77 -3.01
N LYS A 70 4.71 -21.25 -3.82
CA LYS A 70 3.84 -20.38 -4.61
C LYS A 70 3.00 -19.54 -3.67
N SER A 71 3.32 -18.25 -3.60
CA SER A 71 2.65 -17.24 -2.79
C SER A 71 2.03 -16.16 -3.66
N ARG A 72 0.92 -15.57 -3.20
CA ARG A 72 0.26 -14.40 -3.80
C ARG A 72 0.63 -13.11 -3.09
N TYR A 73 1.66 -13.15 -2.23
CA TYR A 73 2.10 -12.01 -1.42
C TYR A 73 2.36 -10.75 -2.27
N ASP A 74 2.96 -10.89 -3.45
CA ASP A 74 3.24 -9.78 -4.38
C ASP A 74 1.99 -9.04 -4.90
N LEU A 75 0.81 -9.66 -4.81
CA LEU A 75 -0.47 -9.07 -5.21
C LEU A 75 -1.18 -8.39 -4.02
N LEU A 76 -0.79 -8.69 -2.78
CA LEU A 76 -1.34 -8.10 -1.57
C LEU A 76 -0.71 -6.71 -1.32
N LYS A 77 -0.75 -5.85 -2.35
CA LYS A 77 -0.22 -4.49 -2.32
C LYS A 77 -1.22 -3.53 -2.91
N CYS A 78 -1.29 -2.32 -2.37
CA CYS A 78 -2.12 -1.28 -2.96
C CYS A 78 -1.55 -0.83 -4.30
N ARG A 79 -2.44 -0.50 -5.25
CA ARG A 79 -2.06 0.10 -6.53
C ARG A 79 -2.16 1.62 -6.44
N GLN A 80 -1.34 2.33 -7.21
CA GLN A 80 -1.45 3.78 -7.32
C GLN A 80 -2.81 4.14 -7.91
N GLY A 81 -3.55 5.04 -7.26
CA GLY A 81 -4.80 5.55 -7.76
C GLY A 81 -4.61 6.52 -8.94
N LEU A 82 -5.65 6.66 -9.75
CA LEU A 82 -5.67 7.45 -11.00
C LEU A 82 -5.24 8.93 -10.85
N ALA A 83 -5.29 9.50 -9.63
CA ALA A 83 -4.96 10.91 -9.39
C ALA A 83 -3.45 11.24 -9.49
N MET A 84 -2.55 10.26 -9.42
CA MET A 84 -1.10 10.52 -9.36
C MET A 84 -0.43 10.67 -10.75
N SER A 85 -1.10 10.24 -11.83
CA SER A 85 -0.45 10.11 -13.16
C SER A 85 -0.27 11.43 -13.94
N LEU A 86 -0.87 12.54 -13.49
CA LEU A 86 -0.89 13.80 -14.26
C LEU A 86 0.31 14.75 -13.99
N ARG A 87 1.37 14.31 -13.29
CA ARG A 87 2.46 15.22 -12.91
C ARG A 87 3.37 15.66 -14.08
N ILE A 88 3.42 14.91 -15.18
CA ILE A 88 4.36 15.21 -16.28
C ILE A 88 3.81 16.32 -17.21
N SER A 89 2.50 16.43 -17.38
CA SER A 89 1.89 17.39 -18.33
C SER A 89 1.93 18.84 -17.83
N VAL A 90 1.78 19.08 -16.53
CA VAL A 90 1.69 20.45 -15.98
C VAL A 90 3.00 21.22 -16.12
N GLY A 91 4.15 20.57 -15.91
CA GLY A 91 5.47 21.22 -16.03
C GLY A 91 5.77 21.69 -17.46
N LEU A 92 5.41 20.88 -18.47
CA LEU A 92 5.58 21.23 -19.88
C LEU A 92 4.67 22.39 -20.31
N MET A 93 3.44 22.43 -19.79
CA MET A 93 2.50 23.52 -20.08
C MET A 93 2.94 24.85 -19.47
N ILE A 94 3.52 24.84 -18.26
CA ILE A 94 4.06 26.06 -17.65
C ILE A 94 5.30 26.54 -18.41
N ALA A 95 6.20 25.63 -18.81
CA ALA A 95 7.43 25.99 -19.53
C ALA A 95 7.15 26.62 -20.91
N SER A 96 6.14 26.12 -21.64
CA SER A 96 5.76 26.69 -22.96
C SER A 96 5.16 28.09 -22.82
N VAL A 97 4.32 28.33 -21.82
CA VAL A 97 3.74 29.64 -21.53
C VAL A 97 4.82 30.64 -21.10
N MET A 98 5.75 30.24 -20.22
CA MET A 98 6.86 31.09 -19.79
C MET A 98 7.80 31.45 -20.93
N SER A 99 8.11 30.50 -21.82
CA SER A 99 8.94 30.75 -23.00
C SER A 99 8.28 31.77 -23.94
N SER A 100 6.96 31.70 -24.08
CA SER A 100 6.19 32.64 -24.90
C SER A 100 6.18 34.05 -24.30
N LEU A 101 6.04 34.18 -22.98
CA LEU A 101 6.05 35.47 -22.27
C LEU A 101 7.41 36.17 -22.27
N VAL A 102 8.52 35.44 -22.39
CA VAL A 102 9.89 36.01 -22.48
C VAL A 102 10.22 36.46 -23.91
N LEU A 103 9.46 35.98 -24.92
CA LEU A 103 9.62 36.34 -26.33
C LEU A 103 8.80 37.58 -26.75
N PHE A 104 7.91 38.10 -25.90
CA PHE A 104 7.15 39.34 -26.08
C PHE A 104 7.68 40.45 -25.19
#